data_AF-A0A1B7N1N1-F1
#
_entry.id   AF-A0A1B7N1N1-F1
#
_cell.length_a   1.000
_cell.length_b   1.000
_cell.length_c   1.000
_cell.angle_alpha   90.00
_cell.angle_beta   90.00
_cell.angle_gamma   90.00
#
_symmetry.space_group_name_H-M   'P 1'
#
loop_
_entity.id
_entity.type
_entity.pdbx_description
1 polymer ?
#
loop_
_entity_poly.entity_id
_entity_poly.type
_entity_poly.pdbx_seq_one_letter_code
_entity_poly.pdbx_strand_id
1 'polypeptide(L)'
;MFTAEQSLRLSAPGQISTPQDFLKAIGRSSETKISIDSWDAFWRTSGSDMKNAGLSIQDRRYILWCMEKFRQNQPIEVFAHEPRPKKKIRGRGPAVQFGKRIRSRRDQ
;
A
#
# COMPACT_ATOMS: atom_id res chain seq x y z
N MET A 1 -2.21 -1.22 44.22
CA MET A 1 -0.99 -1.90 43.76
C MET A 1 -1.38 -2.95 42.73
N PHE A 2 -0.50 -3.21 41.76
CA PHE A 2 -0.59 -4.09 40.58
C PHE A 2 -1.03 -3.44 39.25
N THR A 3 -0.02 -2.78 38.68
CA THR A 3 0.35 -2.62 37.27
C THR A 3 0.29 -3.94 36.48
N ALA A 4 -0.32 -3.92 35.28
CA ALA A 4 0.06 -4.68 34.08
C ALA A 4 -1.03 -4.52 33.00
N GLU A 5 -0.69 -4.81 31.74
CA GLU A 5 -1.56 -4.80 30.53
C GLU A 5 -1.68 -3.45 29.80
N GLN A 6 -0.52 -2.84 29.64
CA GLN A 6 -0.16 -2.05 28.48
C GLN A 6 -0.14 -2.96 27.23
N SER A 7 -1.29 -3.20 26.56
CA SER A 7 -1.29 -4.06 25.35
C SER A 7 -2.43 -3.84 24.35
N LEU A 8 -3.02 -2.65 24.20
CA LEU A 8 -3.65 -2.25 22.93
C LEU A 8 -3.52 -0.74 22.72
N ARG A 9 -2.33 -0.31 22.31
CA ARG A 9 -2.24 0.89 21.47
C ARG A 9 -2.85 0.49 20.12
N LEU A 10 -4.19 0.47 20.04
CA LEU A 10 -4.86 0.77 18.79
C LEU A 10 -4.16 2.04 18.30
N SER A 11 -3.49 1.96 17.15
CA SER A 11 -2.87 3.10 16.50
C SER A 11 -3.91 4.21 16.50
N ALA A 12 -3.78 5.15 17.44
CA ALA A 12 -4.72 6.24 17.58
C ALA A 12 -4.69 6.98 16.23
N PRO A 13 -5.82 7.52 15.72
CA PRO A 13 -5.84 8.40 14.55
C PRO A 13 -5.13 9.73 14.88
N GLY A 14 -3.86 9.66 15.28
CA GLY A 14 -3.13 10.74 15.96
C GLY A 14 -2.35 11.63 15.02
N GLN A 15 -2.31 11.38 13.71
CA GLN A 15 -1.61 12.28 12.79
C GLN A 15 -2.05 12.18 11.33
N ILE A 16 -3.34 11.93 11.08
CA ILE A 16 -3.89 11.98 9.71
C ILE A 16 -4.95 13.08 9.71
N SER A 17 -4.47 14.31 9.61
CA SER A 17 -5.32 15.49 9.65
C SER A 17 -5.87 15.81 8.26
N THR A 18 -5.11 15.47 7.21
CA THR A 18 -5.45 15.76 5.83
C THR A 18 -5.62 14.49 5.00
N PRO A 19 -6.39 14.54 3.89
CA PRO A 19 -6.42 13.45 2.90
C PRO A 19 -5.03 13.14 2.34
N GLN A 20 -4.16 14.15 2.24
CA GLN A 20 -2.80 13.98 1.77
C GLN A 20 -1.96 13.16 2.75
N ASP A 21 -2.11 13.37 4.06
CA ASP A 21 -1.48 12.54 5.10
C ASP A 21 -1.95 11.09 4.98
N PHE A 22 -3.23 10.87 4.69
CA PHE A 22 -3.79 9.53 4.51
C PHE A 22 -3.15 8.83 3.31
N LEU A 23 -3.10 9.51 2.16
CA LEU A 23 -2.50 8.98 0.94
C LEU A 23 -1.01 8.67 1.11
N LYS A 24 -0.29 9.47 1.90
CA LYS A 24 1.10 9.22 2.27
C LYS A 24 1.24 8.02 3.19
N ALA A 25 0.33 7.86 4.16
CA ALA A 25 0.35 6.76 5.12
C ALA A 25 0.08 5.39 4.47
N ILE A 26 -0.81 5.32 3.48
CA ILE A 26 -1.09 4.06 2.76
C ILE A 26 0.03 3.65 1.78
N GLY A 27 0.94 4.58 1.43
CA GLY A 27 2.09 4.33 0.57
C GLY A 27 1.76 4.04 -0.90
N ARG A 28 2.64 3.28 -1.56
CA ARG A 28 2.58 2.95 -3.01
C ARG A 28 2.57 4.17 -3.95
N SER A 29 3.17 5.26 -3.51
CA SER A 29 3.17 6.54 -4.21
C SER A 29 1.75 7.00 -4.55
N SER A 30 0.81 6.85 -3.61
CA SER A 30 -0.59 7.24 -3.80
C SER A 30 -0.77 8.76 -3.70
N GLU A 31 0.08 9.41 -2.90
CA GLU A 31 0.13 10.85 -2.68
C GLU A 31 0.48 11.67 -3.94
N THR A 32 1.17 11.06 -4.91
CA THR A 32 1.53 11.74 -6.18
C THR A 32 0.48 11.54 -7.27
N LYS A 33 -0.45 10.60 -7.08
CA LYS A 33 -1.40 10.17 -8.13
C LYS A 33 -2.72 10.91 -8.07
N ILE A 34 -3.05 11.52 -6.94
CA ILE A 34 -4.31 12.23 -6.76
C ILE A 34 -4.08 13.44 -5.84
N SER A 35 -4.53 14.61 -6.29
CA SER A 35 -4.50 15.84 -5.49
C SER A 35 -5.92 16.12 -5.04
N ILE A 36 -6.19 15.95 -3.74
CA ILE A 36 -7.51 16.22 -3.16
C ILE A 36 -7.33 17.06 -1.91
N ASP A 37 -7.90 18.26 -1.94
CA ASP A 37 -7.68 19.26 -0.90
C ASP A 37 -8.64 19.14 0.28
N SER A 38 -9.75 18.40 0.14
CA SER A 38 -10.81 18.30 1.15
C SER A 38 -11.21 16.85 1.45
N TRP A 39 -11.43 16.55 2.73
CA TRP A 39 -11.92 15.26 3.21
C TRP A 39 -13.29 14.88 2.65
N ASP A 40 -14.22 15.84 2.56
CA ASP A 40 -15.56 15.55 2.03
C ASP A 40 -15.47 15.18 0.54
N ALA A 41 -14.68 15.91 -0.24
CA ALA A 41 -14.40 15.59 -1.63
C ALA A 41 -13.73 14.21 -1.76
N PHE A 42 -12.74 13.91 -0.91
CA PHE A 42 -12.05 12.62 -0.89
C PHE A 42 -13.02 11.46 -0.70
N TRP A 43 -13.92 11.54 0.29
CA TRP A 43 -14.86 10.47 0.59
C TRP A 43 -16.02 10.34 -0.39
N ARG A 44 -16.28 11.39 -1.20
CA ARG A 44 -17.24 11.36 -2.29
C ARG A 44 -16.67 10.85 -3.61
N THR A 45 -15.34 10.86 -3.77
CA THR A 45 -14.74 10.37 -5.02
C THR A 45 -15.05 8.90 -5.26
N SER A 46 -15.52 8.62 -6.47
CA SER A 46 -15.79 7.26 -6.95
C SER A 46 -14.62 6.72 -7.79
N GLY A 47 -14.63 5.41 -8.04
CA GLY A 47 -13.66 4.79 -8.95
C GLY A 47 -13.73 5.30 -10.40
N SER A 48 -14.86 5.89 -10.80
CA SER A 48 -15.05 6.56 -12.08
C SER A 48 -14.36 7.92 -12.10
N ASP A 49 -14.47 8.70 -11.03
CA ASP A 49 -13.79 10.00 -10.91
C ASP A 49 -12.27 9.81 -10.93
N MET A 50 -11.78 8.80 -10.21
CA MET A 50 -10.36 8.44 -10.23
C MET A 50 -9.92 7.90 -11.61
N LYS A 51 -10.83 7.30 -12.40
CA LYS A 51 -10.54 6.89 -13.79
C LYS A 51 -10.30 8.12 -14.66
N ASN A 52 -11.18 9.11 -14.52
CA ASN A 52 -11.13 10.36 -15.29
C ASN A 52 -9.89 11.18 -14.91
N ALA A 53 -9.44 11.09 -13.65
CA ALA A 53 -8.17 11.63 -13.18
C ALA A 53 -6.92 10.86 -13.68
N GLY A 54 -7.09 9.78 -14.45
CA GLY A 54 -5.98 9.05 -15.09
C GLY A 54 -5.34 7.96 -14.23
N LEU A 55 -5.92 7.60 -13.08
CA LEU A 55 -5.33 6.56 -12.22
C LEU A 55 -5.43 5.17 -12.85
N SER A 56 -4.38 4.37 -12.66
CA SER A 56 -4.37 2.96 -13.06
C SER A 56 -5.46 2.16 -12.33
N ILE A 57 -5.88 1.03 -12.89
CA ILE A 57 -6.89 0.16 -12.25
C ILE A 57 -6.40 -0.34 -10.89
N GLN A 58 -5.10 -0.63 -10.77
CA GLN A 58 -4.50 -1.17 -9.55
C GLN A 58 -4.53 -0.13 -8.42
N ASP A 59 -4.16 1.10 -8.73
CA ASP A 59 -4.13 2.19 -7.75
C ASP A 59 -5.53 2.54 -7.26
N ARG A 60 -6.51 2.60 -8.17
CA ARG A 60 -7.92 2.86 -7.80
C ARG A 60 -8.48 1.81 -6.85
N ARG A 61 -8.27 0.53 -7.16
CA ARG A 61 -8.72 -0.57 -6.30
C ARG A 61 -8.04 -0.53 -4.94
N TYR A 62 -6.76 -0.19 -4.90
CA TYR A 62 -6.01 -0.08 -3.65
C TYR A 62 -6.53 1.07 -2.78
N ILE A 63 -6.64 2.28 -3.34
CA ILE A 63 -7.10 3.47 -2.59
C ILE A 63 -8.51 3.25 -2.05
N LEU A 64 -9.45 2.78 -2.87
CA LEU A 64 -10.83 2.51 -2.44
C LEU A 64 -10.91 1.42 -1.36
N TRP A 65 -10.06 0.39 -1.44
CA TRP A 65 -9.98 -0.64 -0.42
C TRP A 65 -9.42 -0.08 0.90
N CYS A 66 -8.36 0.71 0.86
CA CYS A 66 -7.81 1.39 2.03
C CYS A 66 -8.82 2.36 2.68
N MET A 67 -9.56 3.10 1.85
CA MET A 67 -10.67 3.96 2.26
C MET A 67 -11.72 3.19 3.07
N GLU A 68 -12.11 2.02 2.58
CA GLU A 68 -13.07 1.15 3.27
C GLU A 68 -12.50 0.60 4.59
N LYS A 69 -11.23 0.20 4.62
CA LYS A 69 -10.58 -0.25 5.85
C LYS A 69 -10.44 0.84 6.90
N PHE A 70 -10.18 2.06 6.47
CA PHE A 70 -10.16 3.22 7.34
C PHE A 70 -11.55 3.50 7.93
N ARG A 71 -12.63 3.37 7.13
CA ARG A 71 -14.03 3.48 7.63
C ARG A 71 -14.38 2.42 8.68
N GLN A 72 -13.78 1.24 8.56
CA GLN A 72 -13.96 0.15 9.53
C GLN A 72 -13.13 0.34 10.82
N ASN A 73 -12.49 1.50 11.00
CA ASN A 73 -11.58 1.80 12.12
C ASN A 73 -10.44 0.79 12.25
N GLN A 74 -10.01 0.16 11.15
CA GLN A 74 -8.85 -0.71 11.15
C GLN A 74 -7.57 0.16 11.14
N PRO A 75 -6.56 -0.13 11.97
CA PRO A 75 -5.31 0.64 11.96
C PRO A 75 -4.58 0.51 10.62
N ILE A 76 -4.06 1.63 10.11
CA ILE A 76 -3.44 1.71 8.76
C ILE A 76 -2.24 0.77 8.63
N GLU A 77 -1.44 0.67 9.68
CA GLU A 77 -0.26 -0.20 9.74
C GLU A 77 -0.57 -1.67 9.43
N VAL A 78 -1.81 -2.12 9.69
CA VAL A 78 -2.21 -3.52 9.49
C VAL A 78 -2.52 -3.81 8.03
N PHE A 79 -3.01 -2.84 7.26
CA PHE A 79 -3.47 -3.07 5.89
C PHE A 79 -2.63 -2.35 4.82
N ALA A 80 -1.91 -1.30 5.18
CA ALA A 80 -1.03 -0.60 4.26
C ALA A 80 0.16 -1.49 3.92
N HIS A 81 0.33 -1.74 2.62
CA HIS A 81 1.39 -2.58 2.12
C HIS A 81 2.22 -1.84 1.10
N GLU A 82 3.52 -1.76 1.37
CA GLU A 82 4.48 -1.23 0.42
C GLU A 82 4.44 -1.98 -0.92
N PRO A 83 4.76 -1.29 -2.02
CA PRO A 83 4.87 -1.95 -3.31
C PRO A 83 5.92 -3.05 -3.23
N ARG A 84 5.59 -4.23 -3.75
CA ARG A 84 6.52 -5.36 -3.76
C ARG A 84 7.83 -4.93 -4.42
N PRO A 85 8.99 -5.15 -3.77
CA PRO A 85 10.25 -4.71 -4.31
C PRO A 85 10.50 -5.37 -5.67
N LYS A 86 11.15 -4.63 -6.56
CA LYS A 86 11.53 -5.14 -7.87
C LYS A 86 12.40 -6.38 -7.67
N LYS A 87 12.03 -7.52 -8.28
CA LYS A 87 12.85 -8.73 -8.22
C LYS A 87 14.30 -8.42 -8.61
N LYS A 88 15.25 -8.73 -7.71
CA LYS A 88 16.70 -8.53 -7.92
C LYS A 88 17.21 -9.28 -9.15
N ILE A 89 16.73 -10.51 -9.35
CA ILE A 89 17.07 -11.35 -10.48
C ILE A 89 15.79 -11.62 -11.29
N ARG A 90 15.80 -11.28 -12.58
CA ARG A 90 14.74 -11.60 -13.54
C ARG A 90 15.07 -12.96 -14.18
N GLY A 91 14.23 -13.99 -14.03
CA GLY A 91 14.48 -15.33 -14.57
C GLY A 91 13.40 -16.36 -14.22
N ARG A 92 13.40 -17.49 -14.92
CA ARG A 92 12.51 -18.65 -14.68
C ARG A 92 13.19 -19.61 -13.69
N GLY A 93 12.96 -19.38 -12.39
CA GLY A 93 13.44 -20.26 -11.33
C GLY A 93 14.97 -20.38 -11.25
N PRO A 94 15.50 -21.39 -10.52
CA PRO A 94 16.93 -21.59 -10.31
C PRO A 94 17.75 -21.79 -11.59
N ALA A 95 17.09 -22.19 -12.69
CA ALA A 95 17.72 -22.50 -13.95
C ALA A 95 18.31 -21.29 -14.68
N VAL A 96 17.84 -20.07 -14.41
CA VAL A 96 18.33 -18.85 -15.06
C VAL A 96 18.51 -17.75 -14.03
N GLN A 97 19.77 -17.46 -13.68
CA GLN A 97 20.13 -16.35 -12.80
C GLN A 97 21.08 -15.40 -13.56
N PHE A 98 20.89 -14.08 -13.40
CA PHE A 98 21.72 -13.05 -14.05
C PHE A 98 21.84 -13.18 -15.57
N GLY A 99 20.78 -13.61 -16.26
CA GLY A 99 20.81 -13.82 -17.72
C GLY A 99 21.64 -15.02 -18.18
N LYS A 100 22.22 -15.79 -17.24
CA LYS A 100 22.95 -17.02 -17.52
C LYS A 100 22.11 -18.22 -17.10
N ARG A 101 22.00 -19.21 -17.99
CA ARG A 101 21.37 -20.49 -17.66
C ARG A 101 22.34 -21.29 -16.79
N ILE A 102 22.04 -21.42 -15.51
CA ILE A 102 22.79 -22.30 -14.60
C ILE A 102 22.40 -23.72 -14.98
N ARG A 103 23.36 -24.45 -15.57
CA ARG A 103 23.27 -25.90 -15.73
C ARG A 103 23.91 -26.49 -14.48
N SER A 104 23.24 -27.39 -13.77
CA SER A 104 23.91 -28.18 -12.73
C SER A 104 25.14 -28.82 -13.37
N ARG A 105 26.34 -28.50 -12.88
CA ARG A 105 27.50 -29.33 -13.22
C ARG A 105 27.19 -30.71 -12.65
N ARG A 106 27.03 -31.71 -13.52
CA ARG A 106 27.28 -33.08 -13.11
C ARG A 106 28.79 -33.14 -12.99
N ASP A 107 29.29 -33.30 -11.78
CA ASP A 107 30.71 -33.53 -11.55
C ASP A 107 31.13 -34.72 -12.43
N GLN A 108 32.23 -34.54 -13.18
CA GLN A 108 32.90 -35.63 -13.91
C GLN A 108 33.94 -36.25 -12.99
#